data_AF-A0A2Z6ZVZ8-F1
#
_entry.id   AF-A0A2Z6ZVZ8-F1
#
_cell.length_a   1.000
_cell.length_b   1.000
_cell.length_c   1.000
_cell.angle_alpha   90.00
_cell.angle_beta   90.00
_cell.angle_gamma   90.00
#
_symmetry.space_group_name_H-M   'P 1'
#
loop_
_entity.id
_entity.type
_entity.pdbx_description
1 polymer ?
#
loop_
_entity_poly.entity_id
_entity_poly.type
_entity_poly.pdbx_seq_one_letter_code
_entity_poly.pdbx_strand_id
1 'polypeptide(L)'
;MISMKNPLAAILDRNKFTGLNYQDWLHNLNLVLASEKLLYAIENTAPKFAPADTSPEELVTLKQWWDDEVKARCYVMASMSNEMQRRFEKTSMLLTYFIISKSCTGRTLDMRGSRLSRS
;
A
#
# COMPACT_ATOMS: atom_id res chain seq x y z
N MET A 1 -25.76 4.79 11.90
CA MET A 1 -24.74 3.89 12.49
C MET A 1 -23.67 3.67 11.44
N ILE A 2 -22.44 4.10 11.70
CA ILE A 2 -21.31 3.79 10.81
C ILE A 2 -21.05 2.30 11.01
N SER A 3 -21.46 1.48 10.04
CA SER A 3 -21.08 0.07 10.00
C SER A 3 -19.55 0.04 10.04
N MET A 4 -18.96 -0.46 11.12
CA MET A 4 -17.52 -0.65 11.20
C MET A 4 -17.13 -1.66 10.13
N LYS A 5 -16.74 -1.14 8.97
CA LYS A 5 -16.20 -1.93 7.88
C LYS A 5 -14.86 -2.46 8.38
N ASN A 6 -14.85 -3.75 8.71
CA ASN A 6 -13.74 -4.55 9.18
C ASN A 6 -13.17 -4.19 10.57
N PRO A 7 -13.47 -4.99 11.62
CA PRO A 7 -12.90 -4.78 12.96
C PRO A 7 -11.37 -4.87 13.00
N LEU A 8 -10.74 -5.54 12.01
CA LEU A 8 -9.28 -5.62 11.90
C LEU A 8 -8.66 -4.31 11.41
N ALA A 9 -9.42 -3.43 10.73
CA ALA A 9 -8.90 -2.15 10.27
C ALA A 9 -8.41 -1.26 11.43
N ALA A 10 -9.00 -1.41 12.62
CA ALA A 10 -8.57 -0.71 13.83
C ALA A 10 -7.11 -1.05 14.25
N ILE A 11 -6.56 -2.18 13.80
CA ILE A 11 -5.15 -2.55 14.03
C ILE A 11 -4.22 -1.56 13.33
N LEU A 12 -4.59 -1.08 12.14
CA LEU A 12 -3.77 -0.14 11.36
C LEU A 12 -3.70 1.23 12.01
N ASP A 13 -4.78 1.67 12.66
CA ASP A 13 -4.80 2.93 13.41
C ASP A 13 -3.95 2.88 14.67
N ARG A 14 -3.91 1.73 15.34
CA ARG A 14 -3.12 1.51 16.56
C ARG A 14 -1.63 1.29 16.27
N ASN A 15 -1.31 0.72 15.11
CA ASN A 15 0.05 0.32 14.73
C ASN A 15 0.52 1.04 13.46
N LYS A 16 0.39 2.36 13.44
CA LYS A 16 0.76 3.16 12.27
C LYS A 16 2.25 3.00 11.93
N PHE A 17 2.55 3.02 10.64
CA PHE A 17 3.93 3.06 10.17
C PHE A 17 4.59 4.39 10.54
N THR A 18 5.73 4.30 11.23
CA THR A 18 6.55 5.45 11.64
C THR A 18 7.91 5.48 10.95
N GLY A 19 8.23 4.47 10.12
CA GLY A 19 9.55 4.28 9.53
C GLY A 19 10.43 3.27 10.28
N LEU A 20 10.24 3.13 11.60
CA LEU A 20 11.06 2.24 12.44
C LEU A 20 10.48 0.84 12.60
N ASN A 21 9.17 0.69 12.45
CA ASN A 21 8.39 -0.52 12.72
C ASN A 21 7.96 -1.27 11.45
N TYR A 22 8.81 -1.32 10.43
CA TYR A 22 8.43 -1.81 9.10
C TYR A 22 7.88 -3.24 9.12
N GLN A 23 8.53 -4.18 9.82
CA GLN A 23 8.13 -5.59 9.83
C GLN A 23 6.76 -5.78 10.49
N ASP A 24 6.56 -5.18 11.67
CA ASP A 24 5.29 -5.26 12.40
C ASP A 24 4.16 -4.57 11.62
N TRP A 25 4.45 -3.41 11.04
CA TRP A 25 3.50 -2.69 10.20
C TRP A 25 3.10 -3.52 8.96
N LEU A 26 4.06 -4.09 8.25
CA LEU A 26 3.81 -4.90 7.06
C LEU A 26 2.99 -6.15 7.40
N HIS A 27 3.31 -6.80 8.53
CA HIS A 27 2.54 -7.96 9.00
C HIS A 27 1.08 -7.59 9.29
N ASN A 28 0.85 -6.49 10.03
CA ASN A 28 -0.48 -5.99 10.35
C ASN A 28 -1.26 -5.56 9.09
N LEU A 29 -0.59 -4.90 8.15
CA LEU A 29 -1.16 -4.51 6.87
C LEU A 29 -1.60 -5.73 6.06
N ASN A 30 -0.73 -6.74 5.93
CA ASN A 30 -1.05 -7.96 5.21
C ASN A 30 -2.23 -8.71 5.81
N LEU A 31 -2.36 -8.73 7.15
CA LEU A 31 -3.50 -9.33 7.83
C LEU A 31 -4.83 -8.66 7.44
N VAL A 32 -4.86 -7.32 7.43
CA VAL A 32 -6.07 -6.57 7.07
C VAL A 32 -6.39 -6.73 5.58
N LEU A 33 -5.39 -6.62 4.71
CA LEU A 33 -5.59 -6.82 3.27
C LEU A 33 -6.03 -8.24 2.93
N ALA A 34 -5.51 -9.26 3.61
CA ALA A 34 -5.94 -10.64 3.45
C ALA A 34 -7.42 -10.79 3.80
N SER A 35 -7.85 -10.18 4.91
CA SER A 35 -9.26 -10.22 5.34
C SER A 35 -10.22 -9.53 4.37
N GLU A 36 -9.73 -8.53 3.63
CA GLU A 36 -10.47 -7.83 2.58
C GLU A 36 -10.31 -8.48 1.19
N LYS A 37 -9.53 -9.56 1.07
CA LYS A 37 -9.14 -10.19 -0.20
C LYS A 37 -8.40 -9.24 -1.16
N LEU A 38 -7.60 -8.30 -0.65
CA LEU A 38 -6.91 -7.27 -1.44
C LEU A 38 -5.41 -7.53 -1.65
N LEU A 39 -4.83 -8.57 -1.03
CA LEU A 39 -3.39 -8.89 -1.17
C LEU A 39 -2.97 -9.01 -2.64
N TYR A 40 -3.82 -9.66 -3.45
CA TYR A 40 -3.54 -9.88 -4.88
C TYR A 40 -3.42 -8.57 -5.67
N ALA A 41 -4.09 -7.49 -5.24
CA ALA A 41 -4.08 -6.21 -5.93
C ALA A 41 -2.80 -5.39 -5.64
N ILE A 42 -2.08 -5.71 -4.55
CA ILE A 42 -0.79 -5.08 -4.24
C ILE A 42 0.38 -5.90 -4.80
N GLU A 43 0.27 -7.22 -4.80
CA GLU A 43 1.36 -8.12 -5.22
C GLU A 43 1.45 -8.30 -6.74
N ASN A 44 0.30 -8.29 -7.43
CA ASN A 44 0.28 -8.57 -8.86
C ASN A 44 0.30 -7.29 -9.69
N THR A 45 0.98 -7.36 -10.83
CA THR A 45 0.87 -6.32 -11.87
C THR A 45 -0.52 -6.38 -12.49
N ALA A 46 -1.00 -5.24 -13.01
CA ALA A 46 -2.28 -5.16 -13.70
C ALA A 46 -2.41 -6.32 -14.71
N PRO A 47 -3.55 -7.04 -14.71
CA PRO A 47 -3.69 -8.16 -15.61
C PRO A 47 -3.53 -7.68 -17.05
N LYS A 48 -2.69 -8.39 -17.82
CA LYS A 48 -2.32 -8.05 -19.19
C LYS A 48 -3.49 -8.34 -20.14
N PHE A 49 -4.50 -7.48 -20.16
CA PHE A 49 -5.57 -7.57 -21.15
C PHE A 49 -5.25 -6.63 -22.32
N ALA A 50 -5.13 -7.20 -23.52
CA ALA A 50 -4.98 -6.42 -24.75
C ALA A 50 -6.34 -5.78 -25.10
N PRO A 51 -6.41 -4.47 -25.39
CA PRO A 51 -7.69 -3.75 -25.51
C PRO A 51 -8.51 -4.07 -26.77
N ALA A 52 -8.02 -4.91 -27.68
CA ALA A 52 -8.68 -5.14 -28.97
C ALA A 52 -9.75 -6.25 -28.95
N ASP A 53 -9.65 -7.24 -28.05
CA ASP A 53 -10.54 -8.42 -28.03
C ASP A 53 -11.12 -8.73 -26.64
N THR A 54 -11.09 -7.77 -25.71
CA THR A 54 -11.56 -7.97 -24.33
C THR A 54 -13.08 -8.21 -24.27
N SER A 55 -13.48 -9.37 -23.79
CA SER A 55 -14.88 -9.72 -23.54
C SER A 55 -15.51 -8.83 -22.45
N PRO A 56 -16.85 -8.67 -22.43
CA PRO A 56 -17.55 -7.95 -21.36
C PRO A 56 -17.18 -8.44 -19.95
N GLU A 57 -17.00 -9.75 -19.78
CA GLU A 57 -16.62 -10.40 -18.52
C GLU A 57 -15.21 -10.01 -18.06
N GLU A 58 -14.27 -9.90 -19.00
CA GLU A 58 -12.90 -9.45 -18.73
C GLU A 58 -12.86 -7.96 -18.38
N LEU A 59 -13.70 -7.12 -19.00
CA LEU A 59 -13.83 -5.71 -18.64
C LEU A 59 -14.34 -5.52 -17.20
N VAL A 60 -15.32 -6.33 -16.79
CA VAL A 60 -15.83 -6.32 -15.40
C VAL A 60 -14.71 -6.72 -14.43
N THR A 61 -13.94 -7.75 -14.76
CA THR A 61 -12.81 -8.21 -13.94
C THR A 61 -11.71 -7.15 -13.83
N LEU A 62 -11.39 -6.48 -14.94
CA LEU A 62 -10.40 -5.40 -14.96
C LEU A 62 -10.85 -4.21 -14.10
N LYS A 63 -12.12 -3.82 -14.20
CA LYS A 63 -12.68 -2.74 -13.37
C LYS A 63 -12.62 -3.10 -11.89
N GLN A 64 -13.01 -4.33 -11.54
CA GLN A 64 -12.92 -4.81 -10.16
C GLN A 64 -11.49 -4.78 -9.64
N TRP A 65 -10.51 -5.18 -10.46
CA TRP A 65 -9.09 -5.10 -10.09
C TRP A 65 -8.67 -3.65 -9.82
N TRP A 66 -9.08 -2.68 -10.66
CA TRP A 66 -8.79 -1.26 -10.45
C TRP A 66 -9.40 -0.73 -9.14
N ASP A 67 -10.66 -1.10 -8.87
CA ASP A 67 -11.35 -0.69 -7.64
C ASP A 67 -10.66 -1.28 -6.40
N ASP A 68 -10.25 -2.55 -6.46
CA ASP A 68 -9.52 -3.23 -5.39
C ASP A 68 -8.11 -2.67 -5.20
N GLU A 69 -7.43 -2.31 -6.28
CA GLU A 69 -6.09 -1.69 -6.23
C GLU A 69 -6.13 -0.30 -5.57
N VAL A 70 -7.11 0.52 -5.93
CA VAL A 70 -7.36 1.82 -5.27
C VAL A 70 -7.67 1.61 -3.78
N LYS A 71 -8.53 0.64 -3.46
CA LYS A 71 -8.90 0.33 -2.07
C LYS A 71 -7.68 -0.13 -1.26
N ALA A 72 -6.83 -0.99 -1.82
CA ALA A 72 -5.62 -1.49 -1.19
C ALA A 72 -4.62 -0.34 -0.94
N ARG A 73 -4.45 0.57 -1.91
CA ARG A 73 -3.65 1.80 -1.73
C ARG A 73 -4.19 2.69 -0.61
N CYS A 74 -5.51 2.80 -0.46
CA CYS A 74 -6.11 3.54 0.65
C CYS A 74 -5.75 2.92 2.01
N TYR A 75 -5.76 1.60 2.15
CA TYR A 75 -5.33 0.92 3.38
C TYR A 75 -3.86 1.19 3.70
N VAL A 76 -2.97 1.10 2.70
CA VAL A 76 -1.54 1.42 2.85
C VAL A 76 -1.39 2.85 3.38
N MET A 77 -2.01 3.84 2.75
CA MET A 77 -1.91 5.24 3.17
C MET A 77 -2.50 5.47 4.57
N ALA A 78 -3.69 4.91 4.86
CA ALA A 78 -4.35 5.08 6.16
C ALA A 78 -3.53 4.49 7.32
N SER A 79 -2.83 3.38 7.06
CA SER A 79 -1.95 2.71 8.02
C SER A 79 -0.64 3.46 8.32
N MET A 80 -0.38 4.57 7.66
CA MET A 80 0.81 5.40 7.89
C MET A 80 0.52 6.53 8.89
N SER A 81 1.56 6.99 9.60
CA SER A 81 1.49 8.24 10.35
C SER A 81 1.34 9.43 9.40
N ASN A 82 0.79 10.54 9.89
CA ASN A 82 0.63 11.76 9.08
C ASN A 82 1.97 12.27 8.53
N GLU A 83 3.06 12.07 9.27
CA GLU A 83 4.40 12.43 8.80
C GLU A 83 4.82 11.56 7.61
N MET A 84 4.60 10.25 7.70
CA MET A 84 4.91 9.33 6.60
C MET A 84 4.03 9.62 5.39
N GLN A 85 2.72 9.82 5.56
CA GLN A 85 1.81 10.19 4.47
C GLN A 85 2.32 11.41 3.70
N ARG A 86 2.69 12.51 4.39
CA ARG A 86 3.23 13.71 3.74
C ARG A 86 4.54 13.47 2.98
N ARG A 87 5.38 12.54 3.45
CA ARG A 87 6.62 12.16 2.75
C ARG A 87 6.32 11.36 1.48
N PHE A 88 5.33 10.48 1.53
CA PHE A 88 4.96 9.63 0.40
C PHE A 88 4.04 10.30 -0.62
N GLU A 89 3.15 11.21 -0.21
CA GLU A 89 2.30 12.03 -1.11
C GLU A 89 3.13 12.87 -2.08
N LYS A 90 4.27 13.39 -1.62
CA LYS A 90 5.23 14.12 -2.46
C LYS A 90 5.97 13.23 -3.45
N THR A 91 5.95 11.91 -3.24
CA THR A 91 6.63 10.89 -4.03
C THR A 91 5.60 10.07 -4.81
N SER A 92 4.72 10.77 -5.55
CA SER A 92 3.61 10.20 -6.32
C SER A 92 4.09 9.26 -7.44
N MET A 93 4.31 7.98 -7.10
CA MET A 93 4.27 6.77 -7.96
C MET A 93 4.99 5.59 -7.28
N LEU A 94 5.89 5.85 -6.33
CA LEU A 94 6.84 4.85 -5.84
C LEU A 94 6.35 4.06 -4.63
N LEU A 95 5.14 4.28 -4.11
CA LEU A 95 4.62 3.55 -2.95
C LEU A 95 4.54 2.04 -3.20
N THR A 96 4.03 1.63 -4.36
CA THR A 96 3.98 0.22 -4.78
C THR A 96 5.40 -0.33 -5.00
N TYR A 97 6.28 0.46 -5.63
CA TYR A 97 7.69 0.08 -5.80
C TYR A 97 8.45 0.01 -4.47
N PHE A 98 8.10 0.81 -3.46
CA PHE A 98 8.77 0.87 -2.16
C PHE A 98 8.41 -0.33 -1.29
N ILE A 99 7.13 -0.73 -1.25
CA ILE A 99 6.69 -1.95 -0.56
C ILE A 99 7.33 -3.19 -1.21
N ILE A 100 7.32 -3.27 -2.55
CA ILE A 100 7.91 -4.40 -3.28
C ILE A 100 9.45 -4.40 -3.18
N SER A 101 10.12 -3.24 -3.34
CA SER A 101 11.59 -3.15 -3.30
C SER A 101 12.19 -3.36 -1.91
N LYS A 102 11.48 -3.01 -0.83
CA LYS A 102 11.94 -3.30 0.54
C LYS A 102 11.68 -4.74 0.97
N SER A 103 10.66 -5.41 0.41
CA SER A 103 10.51 -6.87 0.51
C SER A 103 11.67 -7.61 -0.19
N CYS A 104 12.23 -7.07 -1.27
CA CYS A 104 13.40 -7.65 -1.94
C CYS A 104 14.76 -7.22 -1.33
N THR A 105 14.81 -6.14 -0.55
CA THR A 105 16.09 -5.59 -0.05
C THR A 105 15.99 -5.25 1.42
N GLY A 106 16.28 -6.24 2.27
CA GLY A 106 16.44 -6.09 3.72
C GLY A 106 17.62 -5.20 4.12
N ARG A 107 17.62 -3.92 3.72
CA ARG A 107 18.58 -2.91 4.17
C ARG A 107 17.89 -1.63 4.59
N THR A 108 18.03 -1.37 5.89
CA THR A 108 17.93 -0.12 6.62
C THR A 108 18.39 1.07 5.78
N LEU A 109 17.49 2.01 5.51
CA LEU A 109 17.88 3.37 5.19
C LEU A 109 17.74 4.17 6.48
N ASP A 110 18.88 4.43 7.11
CA ASP A 110 19.01 5.42 8.17
C ASP A 110 18.55 6.77 7.62
N MET A 111 17.37 7.24 8.07
CA MET A 111 16.85 8.56 7.75
C MET A 111 17.43 9.64 8.69
N ARG A 112 18.73 9.56 9.02
CA ARG A 112 19.42 10.62 9.74
C ARG A 112 20.00 11.65 8.77
N GLY A 113 19.27 12.74 8.63
CA GLY A 113 19.82 14.08 8.47
C GLY A 113 20.72 14.35 7.27
N SER A 114 20.11 14.65 6.12
CA SER A 114 20.75 15.52 5.12
C SER A 114 20.75 16.95 5.65
N ARG A 115 21.69 17.25 6.56
CA ARG A 115 22.08 18.62 6.91
C ARG A 115 22.85 19.15 5.69
N LEU A 116 22.26 20.11 4.99
CA LEU A 116 22.91 20.89 3.95
C LEU A 116 24.15 21.57 4.54
N SER A 117 25.35 21.04 4.28
CA SER A 117 26.58 21.83 4.31
C SER A 117 26.79 22.41 2.92
N ARG A 118 26.58 23.72 2.80
CA ARG A 118 27.22 24.53 1.76
C ARG A 118 28.39 25.23 2.43
N SER A 119 29.59 24.84 2.02
CA SER A 119 30.80 25.67 2.10
C SER A 119 30.97 26.36 0.76
#